data_AF-A0A1M7R4Z7-F1
#
_entry.id   AF-A0A1M7R4Z7-F1
#
_cell.length_a   1.000
_cell.length_b   1.000
_cell.length_c   1.000
_cell.angle_alpha   90.00
_cell.angle_beta   90.00
_cell.angle_gamma   90.00
#
_symmetry.space_group_name_H-M   'P 1'
#
loop_
_entity.id
_entity.type
_entity.pdbx_description
1 polymer ?
#
loop_
_entity_poly.entity_id
_entity_poly.type
_entity_poly.pdbx_seq_one_letter_code
_entity_poly.pdbx_strand_id
1 'polypeptide(L)'
;YSLLVFITAEDFQPIPLGLGFTLLGIGGMVGVNRSFDQDVMRQGLKNGTLATLLFPRDPVGNAPALIRSLAAAFPARRGSYLLGLLARIGWFTPTLVLMDLALILEFGSRTRLLALGRISALLPSAANDLVRLNMEAMGVIDFDAGTAAVDAVLVDSRLAHKFAITGSAALRAGFASGPSFVLAVGGLNPHFAPPAGFPALDRVAIALSSGNNPRLVCDAYFAITSNTVQFGAHASLYASAAGFSVEGDVGFDVLVQLAPLHFIADYHARLQLKRGSYNLFMVELAGELEGPRPLRLSGKASFKIFWFHFSVHFDATLVSGEPPPLPDAVDVLAQLKQALVAPSAWRIERSADHPHGVALRSLPPSSALVLDPLGRLSVTQQVVPLNTARDIDTFGGAPVLGARRFAVTASMNGAPLASTARAAAFAPAQYFTMTDDQRLAAPAFETMDAGCVFGSTALLIDAPQSVAATLGYRTVVVGEAAVSAPYVLPAAQLPAFSRSGSAARAPVRQVGRARFRSSVAAPAATLQAPQWRIAANTGGTALPALAGAATWSEQHAALSTLNRGKALFQLLPVHELQA
;
A
#
# COMPACT_ATOMS: atom_id res chain seq x y z
N TYR A 1 -31.36 -7.85 6.88
CA TYR A 1 -31.16 -9.01 6.01
C TYR A 1 -29.74 -8.98 5.45
N SER A 2 -29.12 -10.14 5.23
CA SER A 2 -27.83 -10.27 4.54
C SER A 2 -27.97 -11.31 3.44
N LEU A 3 -27.46 -11.01 2.24
CA LEU A 3 -27.60 -11.86 1.06
C LEU A 3 -26.24 -11.99 0.38
N LEU A 4 -25.93 -13.18 -0.14
CA LEU A 4 -24.77 -13.44 -0.98
C LEU A 4 -25.23 -14.33 -2.13
N VAL A 5 -24.98 -13.89 -3.37
CA VAL A 5 -25.37 -14.60 -4.60
C VAL A 5 -24.14 -14.77 -5.45
N PHE A 6 -23.88 -15.99 -5.89
CA PHE A 6 -22.92 -16.31 -6.94
C PHE A 6 -23.70 -16.79 -8.16
N ILE A 7 -23.30 -16.33 -9.33
CA ILE A 7 -23.86 -16.74 -10.62
C ILE A 7 -22.67 -17.15 -11.46
N THR A 8 -22.59 -18.42 -11.84
CA THR A 8 -21.56 -18.91 -12.75
C THR A 8 -22.22 -19.48 -14.00
N ALA A 9 -21.58 -19.27 -15.15
CA ALA A 9 -21.92 -19.88 -16.41
C ALA A 9 -20.67 -20.63 -16.88
N GLU A 10 -20.78 -21.95 -16.89
CA GLU A 10 -19.75 -22.90 -17.35
C GLU A 10 -20.32 -23.69 -18.55
N ASP A 11 -19.48 -24.45 -19.24
CA ASP A 11 -19.87 -25.37 -20.34
C ASP A 11 -20.45 -24.73 -21.61
N PHE A 12 -20.18 -23.45 -21.85
CA PHE A 12 -20.39 -22.83 -23.17
C PHE A 12 -19.22 -23.13 -24.12
N GLN A 13 -19.43 -22.93 -25.43
CA GLN A 13 -18.36 -23.07 -26.43
C GLN A 13 -17.19 -22.13 -26.11
N PRO A 14 -15.96 -22.63 -25.86
CA PRO A 14 -14.83 -21.80 -25.45
C PRO A 14 -14.62 -20.60 -26.38
N ILE A 15 -14.58 -19.40 -25.80
CA ILE A 15 -14.44 -18.16 -26.59
C ILE A 15 -12.94 -17.83 -26.71
N PRO A 16 -12.35 -17.83 -27.93
CA PRO A 16 -10.94 -17.50 -28.10
C PRO A 16 -10.69 -16.02 -27.76
N LEU A 17 -9.69 -15.77 -26.92
CA LEU A 17 -9.25 -14.42 -26.52
C LEU A 17 -8.00 -13.96 -27.29
N GLY A 18 -7.44 -14.82 -28.14
CA GLY A 18 -6.18 -14.59 -28.87
C GLY A 18 -4.96 -15.15 -28.13
N LEU A 19 -3.81 -15.26 -28.82
CA LEU A 19 -2.53 -15.74 -28.28
C LEU A 19 -2.61 -17.12 -27.57
N GLY A 20 -3.55 -17.97 -27.99
CA GLY A 20 -3.78 -19.30 -27.40
C GLY A 20 -4.61 -19.29 -26.11
N PHE A 21 -5.13 -18.13 -25.67
CA PHE A 21 -6.05 -18.03 -24.54
C PHE A 21 -7.50 -18.27 -24.97
N THR A 22 -8.26 -18.94 -24.10
CA THR A 22 -9.67 -19.26 -24.30
C THR A 22 -10.43 -19.00 -23.00
N LEU A 23 -11.57 -18.33 -23.09
CA LEU A 23 -12.48 -18.14 -21.99
C LEU A 23 -13.36 -19.39 -21.86
N LEU A 24 -13.25 -20.06 -20.72
CA LEU A 24 -13.93 -21.33 -20.43
C LEU A 24 -15.11 -21.16 -19.46
N GLY A 25 -15.11 -20.08 -18.68
CA GLY A 25 -16.15 -19.83 -17.69
C GLY A 25 -16.21 -18.35 -17.33
N ILE A 26 -17.42 -17.86 -17.04
CA ILE A 26 -17.65 -16.51 -16.51
C ILE A 26 -18.55 -16.60 -15.29
N GLY A 27 -18.38 -15.67 -14.37
CA GLY A 27 -19.25 -15.58 -13.21
C GLY A 27 -19.37 -14.18 -12.65
N GLY A 28 -20.36 -14.00 -11.79
CA GLY A 28 -20.63 -12.78 -11.05
C GLY A 28 -20.95 -13.10 -9.60
N MET A 29 -20.68 -12.12 -8.75
CA MET A 29 -20.98 -12.19 -7.32
C MET A 29 -21.66 -10.90 -6.87
N VAL A 30 -22.72 -11.03 -6.07
CA VAL A 30 -23.37 -9.89 -5.42
C VAL A 30 -23.55 -10.19 -3.93
N GLY A 31 -23.04 -9.32 -3.08
CA GLY A 31 -23.20 -9.38 -1.62
C GLY A 31 -23.92 -8.14 -1.10
N VAL A 32 -24.95 -8.34 -0.28
CA VAL A 32 -25.68 -7.26 0.39
C VAL A 32 -25.59 -7.45 1.91
N ASN A 33 -25.12 -6.42 2.61
CA ASN A 33 -24.76 -6.49 4.03
C ASN A 33 -23.75 -7.61 4.32
N ARG A 34 -22.76 -7.73 3.44
CA ARG A 34 -21.66 -8.70 3.48
C ARG A 34 -20.36 -7.95 3.25
N SER A 35 -19.30 -8.37 3.92
CA SER A 35 -17.93 -7.90 3.71
C SER A 35 -17.05 -9.13 3.50
N PHE A 36 -15.77 -8.95 3.20
CA PHE A 36 -14.81 -10.05 3.14
C PHE A 36 -13.82 -9.97 4.31
N ASP A 37 -13.45 -11.14 4.83
CA ASP A 37 -12.43 -11.28 5.87
C ASP A 37 -11.08 -11.61 5.24
N GLN A 38 -10.13 -10.68 5.39
CA GLN A 38 -8.82 -10.79 4.76
C GLN A 38 -7.97 -11.89 5.41
N ASP A 39 -8.07 -12.08 6.72
CA ASP A 39 -7.22 -13.02 7.44
C ASP A 39 -7.69 -14.45 7.20
N VAL A 40 -9.01 -14.66 7.17
CA VAL A 40 -9.60 -15.97 6.80
C VAL A 40 -9.21 -16.35 5.37
N MET A 41 -9.31 -15.43 4.41
CA MET A 41 -8.92 -15.71 3.02
C MET A 41 -7.42 -15.96 2.88
N ARG A 42 -6.57 -15.18 3.57
CA ARG A 42 -5.10 -15.37 3.55
C ARG A 42 -4.70 -16.72 4.12
N GLN A 43 -5.31 -17.15 5.23
CA GLN A 43 -5.10 -18.49 5.79
C GLN A 43 -5.60 -19.58 4.85
N GLY A 44 -6.69 -19.32 4.13
CA GLY A 44 -7.26 -20.22 3.13
C GLY A 44 -6.35 -20.53 1.94
N LEU A 45 -5.45 -19.62 1.57
CA LEU A 45 -4.51 -19.79 0.45
C LEU A 45 -3.63 -21.05 0.61
N LYS A 46 -3.09 -21.27 1.82
CA LYS A 46 -2.21 -22.43 2.08
C LYS A 46 -2.95 -23.77 1.94
N ASN A 47 -4.26 -23.77 2.11
CA ASN A 47 -5.11 -24.96 2.09
C ASN A 47 -5.77 -25.20 0.72
N GLY A 48 -5.48 -24.38 -0.30
CA GLY A 48 -6.08 -24.54 -1.62
C GLY A 48 -7.57 -24.19 -1.67
N THR A 49 -8.06 -23.37 -0.73
CA THR A 49 -9.51 -23.15 -0.55
C THR A 49 -10.13 -22.23 -1.61
N LEU A 50 -9.33 -21.45 -2.35
CA LEU A 50 -9.85 -20.59 -3.41
C LEU A 50 -10.47 -21.40 -4.56
N ALA A 51 -9.92 -22.59 -4.83
CA ALA A 51 -10.46 -23.56 -5.77
C ALA A 51 -11.95 -23.86 -5.53
N THR A 52 -12.36 -23.96 -4.27
CA THR A 52 -13.72 -24.30 -3.87
C THR A 52 -14.63 -23.09 -3.83
N LEU A 53 -14.07 -21.88 -3.69
CA LEU A 53 -14.83 -20.63 -3.55
C LEU A 53 -15.20 -19.98 -4.88
N LEU A 54 -14.29 -20.00 -5.88
CA LEU A 54 -14.50 -19.28 -7.15
C LEU A 54 -15.35 -20.08 -8.15
N PHE A 55 -15.00 -21.35 -8.36
CA PHE A 55 -15.66 -22.23 -9.33
C PHE A 55 -15.70 -23.68 -8.80
N PRO A 56 -16.59 -23.99 -7.84
CA PRO A 56 -16.70 -25.33 -7.25
C PRO A 56 -17.12 -26.37 -8.29
N ARG A 57 -16.42 -27.51 -8.34
CA ARG A 57 -16.73 -28.61 -9.28
C ARG A 57 -18.11 -29.26 -9.05
N ASP A 58 -18.55 -29.33 -7.80
CA ASP A 58 -19.87 -29.85 -7.42
C ASP A 58 -20.48 -28.97 -6.31
N PRO A 59 -21.16 -27.87 -6.68
CA PRO A 59 -21.76 -26.95 -5.72
C PRO A 59 -22.95 -27.55 -4.99
N VAL A 60 -23.64 -28.55 -5.56
CA VAL A 60 -24.87 -29.12 -5.00
C VAL A 60 -24.54 -30.23 -3.99
N GLY A 61 -23.65 -31.16 -4.33
CA GLY A 61 -23.25 -32.25 -3.42
C GLY A 61 -22.47 -31.76 -2.19
N ASN A 62 -21.72 -30.66 -2.32
CA ASN A 62 -20.90 -30.10 -1.23
C ASN A 62 -21.50 -28.82 -0.60
N ALA A 63 -22.79 -28.56 -0.81
CA ALA A 63 -23.43 -27.30 -0.39
C ALA A 63 -23.20 -26.93 1.10
N PRO A 64 -23.31 -27.85 2.10
CA PRO A 64 -23.11 -27.49 3.50
C PRO A 64 -21.67 -27.06 3.84
N ALA A 65 -20.68 -27.59 3.14
CA ALA A 65 -19.27 -27.21 3.31
C ALA A 65 -19.02 -25.87 2.61
N LEU A 66 -19.50 -25.72 1.37
CA LEU A 66 -19.38 -24.49 0.58
C LEU A 66 -20.02 -23.30 1.29
N ILE A 67 -21.25 -23.46 1.82
CA ILE A 67 -21.96 -22.40 2.55
C ILE A 67 -21.18 -21.96 3.79
N ARG A 68 -20.57 -22.90 4.53
CA ARG A 68 -19.74 -22.58 5.70
C ARG A 68 -18.48 -21.82 5.33
N SER A 69 -17.77 -22.27 4.29
CA SER A 69 -16.59 -21.57 3.77
C SER A 69 -16.92 -20.17 3.26
N LEU A 70 -18.03 -20.02 2.51
CA LEU A 70 -18.51 -18.72 2.04
C LEU A 70 -18.95 -17.82 3.19
N ALA A 71 -19.58 -18.36 4.24
CA ALA A 71 -19.99 -17.58 5.39
C ALA A 71 -18.80 -17.08 6.22
N ALA A 72 -17.72 -17.87 6.30
CA ALA A 72 -16.47 -17.49 6.95
C ALA A 72 -15.68 -16.46 6.14
N ALA A 73 -15.55 -16.68 4.82
CA ALA A 73 -14.83 -15.78 3.93
C ALA A 73 -15.57 -14.45 3.72
N PHE A 74 -16.90 -14.48 3.68
CA PHE A 74 -17.77 -13.32 3.47
C PHE A 74 -18.73 -13.09 4.64
N PRO A 75 -18.25 -12.65 5.81
CA PRO A 75 -19.09 -12.46 6.99
C PRO A 75 -20.16 -11.37 6.80
N ALA A 76 -21.24 -11.47 7.57
CA ALA A 76 -22.31 -10.46 7.55
C ALA A 76 -21.81 -9.15 8.17
N ARG A 77 -21.94 -8.04 7.41
CA ARG A 77 -21.59 -6.69 7.87
C ARG A 77 -22.58 -5.68 7.31
N ARG A 78 -23.35 -5.05 8.18
CA ARG A 78 -24.37 -4.08 7.78
C ARG A 78 -23.74 -2.86 7.12
N GLY A 79 -24.29 -2.43 5.98
CA GLY A 79 -23.80 -1.27 5.24
C GLY A 79 -22.61 -1.54 4.32
N SER A 80 -22.16 -2.79 4.18
CA SER A 80 -21.20 -3.21 3.15
C SER A 80 -21.91 -3.94 2.02
N TYR A 81 -21.47 -3.68 0.78
CA TYR A 81 -21.95 -4.31 -0.44
C TYR A 81 -20.76 -4.81 -1.25
N LEU A 82 -20.93 -5.97 -1.89
CA LEU A 82 -19.89 -6.61 -2.71
C LEU A 82 -20.42 -6.77 -4.14
N LEU A 83 -19.60 -6.42 -5.12
CA LEU A 83 -19.84 -6.68 -6.54
C LEU A 83 -18.60 -7.34 -7.11
N GLY A 84 -18.73 -8.57 -7.60
CA GLY A 84 -17.61 -9.34 -8.12
C GLY A 84 -17.83 -9.86 -9.53
N LEU A 85 -16.72 -9.97 -10.26
CA LEU A 85 -16.62 -10.63 -11.57
C LEU A 85 -15.65 -11.80 -11.44
N LEU A 86 -15.99 -12.92 -12.06
CA LEU A 86 -15.18 -14.13 -12.09
C LEU A 86 -14.94 -14.54 -13.55
N ALA A 87 -13.75 -15.05 -13.83
CA ALA A 87 -13.39 -15.57 -15.15
C ALA A 87 -12.50 -16.80 -15.00
N ARG A 88 -12.78 -17.82 -15.80
CA ARG A 88 -11.94 -18.99 -15.98
C ARG A 88 -11.35 -18.97 -17.38
N ILE A 89 -10.03 -18.93 -17.46
CA ILE A 89 -9.29 -18.79 -18.71
C ILE A 89 -8.33 -19.97 -18.85
N GLY A 90 -8.38 -20.65 -19.98
CA GLY A 90 -7.42 -21.69 -20.36
C GLY A 90 -6.41 -21.16 -21.37
N TRP A 91 -5.18 -21.65 -21.29
CA TRP A 91 -4.13 -21.42 -22.29
C TRP A 91 -3.69 -22.75 -22.91
N PHE A 92 -3.58 -22.76 -24.25
CA PHE A 92 -3.44 -23.92 -25.14
C PHE A 92 -4.69 -24.82 -25.26
N THR A 93 -4.70 -25.63 -26.33
CA THR A 93 -5.70 -26.66 -26.60
C THR A 93 -4.97 -27.97 -26.95
N PRO A 94 -5.04 -29.02 -26.10
CA PRO A 94 -5.71 -29.08 -24.80
C PRO A 94 -5.11 -28.12 -23.77
N THR A 95 -5.91 -27.66 -22.81
CA THR A 95 -5.49 -26.65 -21.81
C THR A 95 -4.33 -27.14 -20.96
N LEU A 96 -3.22 -26.41 -20.99
CA LEU A 96 -2.01 -26.68 -20.20
C LEU A 96 -1.93 -25.81 -18.96
N VAL A 97 -2.41 -24.57 -19.08
CA VAL A 97 -2.48 -23.62 -17.96
C VAL A 97 -3.92 -23.16 -17.80
N LEU A 98 -4.46 -23.35 -16.60
CA LEU A 98 -5.79 -22.92 -16.21
C LEU A 98 -5.67 -21.78 -15.20
N MET A 99 -6.41 -20.71 -15.43
CA MET A 99 -6.44 -19.53 -14.56
C MET A 99 -7.88 -19.27 -14.11
N ASP A 100 -8.13 -19.34 -12.81
CA ASP A 100 -9.38 -18.92 -12.19
C ASP A 100 -9.13 -17.56 -11.52
N LEU A 101 -9.81 -16.52 -11.99
CA LEU A 101 -9.62 -15.13 -11.54
C LEU A 101 -10.93 -14.58 -11.00
N ALA A 102 -10.86 -13.81 -9.91
CA ALA A 102 -11.99 -13.04 -9.43
C ALA A 102 -11.58 -11.64 -8.99
N LEU A 103 -12.41 -10.66 -9.31
CA LEU A 103 -12.25 -9.26 -8.91
C LEU A 103 -13.52 -8.82 -8.20
N ILE A 104 -13.43 -8.48 -6.92
CA ILE A 104 -14.56 -8.17 -6.04
C ILE A 104 -14.36 -6.78 -5.44
N LEU A 105 -15.26 -5.86 -5.74
CA LEU A 105 -15.30 -4.52 -5.17
C LEU A 105 -16.24 -4.51 -3.96
N GLU A 106 -15.71 -4.15 -2.79
CA GLU A 106 -16.48 -3.74 -1.62
C GLU A 106 -16.69 -2.23 -1.61
N PHE A 107 -17.93 -1.80 -1.35
CA PHE A 107 -18.29 -0.40 -1.17
C PHE A 107 -19.37 -0.23 -0.10
N GLY A 108 -19.54 1.00 0.38
CA GLY A 108 -20.55 1.36 1.40
C GLY A 108 -19.89 1.85 2.70
N SER A 109 -19.60 0.94 3.63
CA SER A 109 -18.93 1.26 4.89
C SER A 109 -17.42 1.44 4.73
N ARG A 110 -16.82 0.67 3.82
CA ARG A 110 -15.43 0.75 3.37
C ARG A 110 -15.38 0.58 1.85
N THR A 111 -14.31 1.07 1.24
CA THR A 111 -14.03 0.95 -0.20
C THR A 111 -12.77 0.13 -0.41
N ARG A 112 -12.93 -1.13 -0.81
CA ARG A 112 -11.80 -2.07 -0.98
C ARG A 112 -11.96 -2.90 -2.23
N LEU A 113 -10.88 -3.17 -2.96
CA LEU A 113 -10.85 -4.09 -4.09
C LEU A 113 -10.11 -5.36 -3.70
N LEU A 114 -10.77 -6.50 -3.81
CA LEU A 114 -10.21 -7.83 -3.60
C LEU A 114 -10.00 -8.49 -4.97
N ALA A 115 -8.78 -8.93 -5.24
CA ALA A 115 -8.43 -9.75 -6.39
C ALA A 115 -8.04 -11.15 -5.89
N LEU A 116 -8.59 -12.19 -6.49
CA LEU A 116 -8.24 -13.57 -6.22
C LEU A 116 -7.78 -14.21 -7.52
N GLY A 117 -6.74 -15.02 -7.45
CA GLY A 117 -6.20 -15.70 -8.61
C GLY A 117 -5.69 -17.08 -8.25
N ARG A 118 -6.09 -18.08 -9.02
CA ARG A 118 -5.50 -19.41 -8.99
C ARG A 118 -4.96 -19.70 -10.38
N ILE A 119 -3.70 -20.13 -10.44
CA ILE A 119 -3.05 -20.54 -11.68
C ILE A 119 -2.60 -21.97 -11.49
N SER A 120 -2.97 -22.85 -12.42
CA SER A 120 -2.59 -24.26 -12.44
C SER A 120 -1.95 -24.60 -13.77
N ALA A 121 -0.68 -24.97 -13.75
CA ALA A 121 0.06 -25.45 -14.91
C ALA A 121 0.36 -26.95 -14.74
N LEU A 122 -0.13 -27.76 -15.66
CA LEU A 122 0.04 -29.22 -15.70
C LEU A 122 0.72 -29.61 -17.01
N LEU A 123 2.04 -29.81 -16.97
CA LEU A 123 2.86 -30.02 -18.17
C LEU A 123 3.49 -31.42 -18.19
N PRO A 124 3.62 -32.05 -19.37
CA PRO A 124 3.10 -31.62 -20.68
C PRO A 124 1.60 -31.85 -20.86
N SER A 125 0.93 -32.58 -19.97
CA SER A 125 -0.53 -32.78 -19.99
C SER A 125 -1.06 -33.11 -18.60
N ALA A 126 -2.37 -32.96 -18.37
CA ALA A 126 -2.99 -33.31 -17.09
C ALA A 126 -2.89 -34.79 -16.71
N ALA A 127 -2.79 -35.70 -17.69
CA ALA A 127 -2.65 -37.14 -17.44
C ALA A 127 -1.20 -37.56 -17.12
N ASN A 128 -0.22 -36.73 -17.47
CA ASN A 128 1.20 -36.96 -17.24
C ASN A 128 1.85 -35.63 -16.85
N ASP A 129 1.58 -35.17 -15.63
CA ASP A 129 2.00 -33.88 -15.12
C ASP A 129 3.40 -33.94 -14.51
N LEU A 130 4.41 -34.09 -15.39
CA LEU A 130 5.82 -34.00 -15.04
C LEU A 130 6.16 -32.69 -14.33
N VAL A 131 5.49 -31.58 -14.68
CA VAL A 131 5.57 -30.32 -13.93
C VAL A 131 4.16 -29.94 -13.52
N ARG A 132 3.90 -29.97 -12.21
CA ARG A 132 2.69 -29.43 -11.59
C ARG A 132 3.06 -28.19 -10.82
N LEU A 133 2.58 -27.03 -11.28
CA LEU A 133 2.70 -25.77 -10.57
C LEU A 133 1.30 -25.23 -10.31
N ASN A 134 0.87 -25.23 -9.05
CA ASN A 134 -0.34 -24.53 -8.66
C ASN A 134 0.03 -23.37 -7.74
N MET A 135 -0.45 -22.19 -8.09
CA MET A 135 -0.26 -20.98 -7.31
C MET A 135 -1.63 -20.41 -6.96
N GLU A 136 -1.81 -20.08 -5.70
CA GLU A 136 -2.97 -19.30 -5.23
C GLU A 136 -2.49 -17.92 -4.79
N ALA A 137 -3.23 -16.89 -5.17
CA ALA A 137 -2.91 -15.50 -4.88
C ALA A 137 -4.17 -14.72 -4.46
N MET A 138 -3.97 -13.80 -3.54
CA MET A 138 -4.96 -12.84 -3.07
C MET A 138 -4.34 -11.45 -3.02
N GLY A 139 -4.96 -10.48 -3.67
CA GLY A 139 -4.62 -9.08 -3.60
C GLY A 139 -5.75 -8.27 -2.97
N VAL A 140 -5.41 -7.28 -2.15
CA VAL A 140 -6.37 -6.32 -1.59
C VAL A 140 -5.83 -4.92 -1.73
N ILE A 141 -6.63 -4.04 -2.34
CA ILE A 141 -6.40 -2.60 -2.32
C ILE A 141 -7.46 -1.98 -1.41
N ASP A 142 -7.04 -1.42 -0.29
CA ASP A 142 -7.90 -0.64 0.60
C ASP A 142 -7.76 0.84 0.22
N PHE A 143 -8.79 1.40 -0.40
CA PHE A 143 -8.76 2.79 -0.87
C PHE A 143 -8.94 3.79 0.27
N ASP A 144 -9.55 3.37 1.38
CA ASP A 144 -9.74 4.24 2.55
C ASP A 144 -8.44 4.35 3.37
N ALA A 145 -7.72 3.23 3.52
CA ALA A 145 -6.42 3.19 4.19
C ALA A 145 -5.25 3.56 3.26
N GLY A 146 -5.46 3.52 1.95
CA GLY A 146 -4.43 3.76 0.94
C GLY A 146 -3.31 2.72 0.98
N THR A 147 -3.68 1.44 1.08
CA THR A 147 -2.74 0.32 1.16
C THR A 147 -3.08 -0.74 0.11
N ALA A 148 -2.06 -1.40 -0.44
CA ALA A 148 -2.17 -2.57 -1.29
C ALA A 148 -1.37 -3.72 -0.66
N ALA A 149 -2.01 -4.88 -0.53
CA ALA A 149 -1.40 -6.11 -0.03
C ALA A 149 -1.66 -7.23 -1.03
N VAL A 150 -0.63 -7.97 -1.41
CA VAL A 150 -0.77 -9.20 -2.21
C VAL A 150 -0.06 -10.33 -1.50
N ASP A 151 -0.69 -11.49 -1.42
CA ASP A 151 -0.13 -12.71 -0.87
C ASP A 151 -0.28 -13.81 -1.93
N ALA A 152 0.76 -14.60 -2.16
CA ALA A 152 0.74 -15.74 -3.07
C ALA A 152 1.48 -16.94 -2.49
N VAL A 153 1.02 -18.15 -2.81
CA VAL A 153 1.61 -19.40 -2.31
C VAL A 153 1.54 -20.49 -3.36
N LEU A 154 2.59 -21.30 -3.44
CA LEU A 154 2.60 -22.55 -4.20
C LEU A 154 1.89 -23.64 -3.39
N VAL A 155 0.89 -24.27 -4.00
CA VAL A 155 0.08 -25.33 -3.40
C VAL A 155 0.28 -26.61 -4.20
N ASP A 156 0.58 -27.72 -3.52
CA ASP A 156 0.72 -29.04 -4.14
C ASP A 156 1.60 -29.05 -5.42
N SER A 157 2.66 -28.25 -5.43
CA SER A 157 3.53 -28.09 -6.60
C SER A 157 4.67 -29.11 -6.57
N ARG A 158 4.99 -29.71 -7.72
CA ARG A 158 6.01 -30.77 -7.81
C ARG A 158 6.59 -30.91 -9.21
N LEU A 159 7.83 -31.40 -9.27
CA LEU A 159 8.57 -31.76 -10.46
C LEU A 159 8.78 -33.29 -10.53
N ALA A 160 8.64 -33.85 -11.73
CA ALA A 160 8.74 -35.28 -12.06
C ALA A 160 7.96 -36.19 -11.09
N HIS A 161 6.80 -35.73 -10.62
CA HIS A 161 5.94 -36.35 -9.58
C HIS A 161 6.58 -36.56 -8.19
N LYS A 162 7.90 -36.34 -8.04
CA LYS A 162 8.70 -36.75 -6.87
C LYS A 162 9.27 -35.58 -6.08
N PHE A 163 9.62 -34.50 -6.75
CA PHE A 163 10.36 -33.39 -6.15
C PHE A 163 9.38 -32.28 -5.80
N ALA A 164 9.05 -32.14 -4.51
CA ALA A 164 8.13 -31.10 -4.05
C ALA A 164 8.74 -29.71 -4.28
N ILE A 165 7.92 -28.78 -4.74
CA ILE A 165 8.25 -27.36 -4.90
C ILE A 165 7.40 -26.57 -3.91
N THR A 166 8.05 -25.82 -3.04
CA THR A 166 7.39 -24.89 -2.12
C THR A 166 7.78 -23.46 -2.45
N GLY A 167 6.99 -22.50 -1.97
CA GLY A 167 7.31 -21.09 -2.12
C GLY A 167 6.11 -20.22 -1.83
N SER A 168 6.38 -19.03 -1.33
CA SER A 168 5.36 -18.00 -1.12
C SER A 168 5.92 -16.62 -1.42
N ALA A 169 5.03 -15.68 -1.70
CA ALA A 169 5.38 -14.31 -1.98
C ALA A 169 4.40 -13.37 -1.29
N ALA A 170 4.88 -12.18 -0.92
CA ALA A 170 4.05 -11.10 -0.43
C ALA A 170 4.52 -9.76 -0.98
N LEU A 171 3.54 -8.91 -1.31
CA LEU A 171 3.72 -7.50 -1.60
C LEU A 171 2.95 -6.69 -0.55
N ARG A 172 3.60 -5.66 -0.01
CA ARG A 172 2.97 -4.64 0.83
C ARG A 172 3.36 -3.28 0.28
N ALA A 173 2.36 -2.47 -0.05
CA ALA A 173 2.53 -1.12 -0.55
C ALA A 173 1.58 -0.17 0.19
N GLY A 174 2.10 0.96 0.67
CA GLY A 174 1.30 2.10 1.13
C GLY A 174 1.37 3.21 0.11
N PHE A 175 0.29 3.95 -0.13
CA PHE A 175 0.26 5.04 -1.12
C PHE A 175 -0.58 6.26 -0.67
N ALA A 176 -1.18 6.25 0.52
CA ALA A 176 -1.79 7.45 1.11
C ALA A 176 -0.87 8.12 2.14
N SER A 177 -0.79 7.57 3.34
CA SER A 177 -0.03 8.10 4.48
C SER A 177 1.05 7.11 4.87
N GLY A 178 2.13 7.01 4.08
CA GLY A 178 2.96 5.82 4.22
C GLY A 178 3.57 5.18 2.98
N PRO A 179 4.15 5.84 1.94
CA PRO A 179 4.84 5.12 0.88
C PRO A 179 5.95 4.21 1.41
N SER A 180 5.56 3.00 1.74
CA SER A 180 6.37 1.84 2.02
C SER A 180 6.13 0.86 0.90
N PHE A 181 7.18 0.30 0.33
CA PHE A 181 7.07 -0.76 -0.65
C PHE A 181 7.98 -1.91 -0.23
N VAL A 182 7.41 -3.10 -0.11
CA VAL A 182 8.15 -4.35 0.11
C VAL A 182 7.51 -5.41 -0.78
N LEU A 183 8.30 -5.99 -1.66
CA LEU A 183 7.97 -7.18 -2.44
C LEU A 183 8.98 -8.26 -2.06
N ALA A 184 8.52 -9.40 -1.59
CA ALA A 184 9.38 -10.53 -1.26
C ALA A 184 8.81 -11.82 -1.84
N VAL A 185 9.69 -12.67 -2.36
CA VAL A 185 9.44 -14.01 -2.86
C VAL A 185 10.39 -14.93 -2.12
N GLY A 186 9.86 -15.89 -1.36
CA GLY A 186 10.66 -16.78 -0.51
C GLY A 186 11.13 -16.14 0.81
N GLY A 187 10.82 -14.88 1.09
CA GLY A 187 11.18 -14.19 2.35
C GLY A 187 12.15 -13.03 2.18
N LEU A 188 12.58 -12.48 3.31
CA LEU A 188 13.49 -11.33 3.41
C LEU A 188 14.88 -11.79 3.89
N ASN A 189 15.86 -10.90 3.80
CA ASN A 189 17.20 -11.12 4.33
C ASN A 189 17.19 -11.13 5.88
N PRO A 190 18.00 -11.98 6.56
CA PRO A 190 18.06 -12.05 8.02
C PRO A 190 18.41 -10.73 8.74
N HIS A 191 19.22 -9.87 8.10
CA HIS A 191 19.58 -8.55 8.64
C HIS A 191 18.51 -7.48 8.42
N PHE A 192 17.49 -7.77 7.61
CA PHE A 192 16.43 -6.81 7.32
C PHE A 192 15.26 -6.97 8.28
N ALA A 193 14.93 -5.90 9.02
CA ALA A 193 13.76 -5.87 9.90
C ALA A 193 12.47 -5.71 9.06
N PRO A 194 11.58 -6.73 9.02
CA PRO A 194 10.34 -6.62 8.27
C PRO A 194 9.41 -5.56 8.86
N PRO A 195 8.61 -4.85 8.03
CA PRO A 195 7.56 -3.96 8.53
C PRO A 195 6.55 -4.72 9.40
N ALA A 196 5.93 -4.01 10.36
CA ALA A 196 4.89 -4.59 11.20
C ALA A 196 3.76 -5.21 10.36
N GLY A 197 3.37 -6.45 10.67
CA GLY A 197 2.32 -7.18 9.95
C GLY A 197 2.75 -7.80 8.61
N PHE A 198 4.04 -7.79 8.26
CA PHE A 198 4.55 -8.57 7.13
C PHE A 198 4.47 -10.07 7.42
N PRO A 199 3.94 -10.91 6.51
CA PRO A 199 3.77 -12.34 6.75
C PRO A 199 5.10 -13.09 6.70
N ALA A 200 5.21 -14.18 7.47
CA ALA A 200 6.30 -15.14 7.30
C ALA A 200 6.12 -15.89 5.97
N LEU A 201 7.17 -15.87 5.14
CA LEU A 201 7.17 -16.50 3.82
C LEU A 201 7.99 -17.80 3.84
N ASP A 202 7.41 -18.85 3.28
CA ASP A 202 8.10 -20.09 2.95
C ASP A 202 9.04 -19.83 1.75
N ARG A 203 10.30 -20.25 1.89
CA ARG A 203 11.36 -20.14 0.85
C ARG A 203 10.93 -20.85 -0.44
N VAL A 204 11.39 -20.34 -1.58
CA VAL A 204 11.21 -21.04 -2.86
C VAL A 204 12.18 -22.21 -2.87
N ALA A 205 11.67 -23.41 -2.59
CA ALA A 205 12.50 -24.59 -2.36
C ALA A 205 12.11 -25.75 -3.29
N ILE A 206 13.10 -26.52 -3.70
CA ILE A 206 12.93 -27.81 -4.36
C ILE A 206 13.62 -28.90 -3.56
N ALA A 207 12.85 -29.93 -3.16
CA ALA A 207 13.39 -31.13 -2.55
C ALA A 207 13.77 -32.12 -3.67
N LEU A 208 15.07 -32.27 -3.96
CA LEU A 208 15.63 -33.13 -5.01
C LEU A 208 15.73 -34.61 -4.60
N SER A 209 14.96 -35.02 -3.61
CA SER A 209 14.92 -36.36 -3.04
C SER A 209 13.51 -36.71 -2.61
N SER A 210 13.04 -37.91 -2.95
CA SER A 210 11.68 -38.38 -2.60
C SER A 210 11.56 -39.00 -1.20
N GLY A 211 12.66 -39.07 -0.44
CA GLY A 211 12.69 -39.72 0.88
C GLY A 211 13.60 -39.00 1.88
N ASN A 212 13.70 -39.57 3.09
CA ASN A 212 14.49 -38.97 4.17
C ASN A 212 16.01 -39.24 4.04
N ASN A 213 16.42 -40.06 3.07
CA ASN A 213 17.80 -40.45 2.86
C ASN A 213 18.05 -41.01 1.43
N PRO A 214 18.90 -40.38 0.61
CA PRO A 214 19.51 -39.07 0.80
C PRO A 214 18.44 -37.97 0.73
N ARG A 215 18.65 -36.87 1.45
CA ARG A 215 17.84 -35.65 1.40
C ARG A 215 18.68 -34.51 0.85
N LEU A 216 18.26 -33.93 -0.27
CA LEU A 216 18.89 -32.76 -0.87
C LEU A 216 17.81 -31.70 -1.10
N VAL A 217 17.94 -30.54 -0.44
CA VAL A 217 16.99 -29.44 -0.56
C VAL A 217 17.76 -28.20 -0.97
N CYS A 218 17.32 -27.54 -2.04
CA CYS A 218 17.82 -26.24 -2.45
C CYS A 218 16.70 -25.23 -2.31
N ASP A 219 16.97 -24.09 -1.67
CA ASP A 219 16.02 -23.02 -1.48
C ASP A 219 16.62 -21.65 -1.75
N ALA A 220 15.77 -20.70 -2.14
CA ALA A 220 16.19 -19.34 -2.45
C ALA A 220 15.09 -18.32 -2.11
N TYR A 221 15.51 -17.06 -2.03
CA TYR A 221 14.60 -15.92 -1.91
C TYR A 221 15.13 -14.70 -2.64
N PHE A 222 14.20 -13.79 -2.90
CA PHE A 222 14.45 -12.50 -3.51
C PHE A 222 13.47 -11.47 -2.95
N ALA A 223 13.94 -10.29 -2.58
CA ALA A 223 13.09 -9.19 -2.14
C ALA A 223 13.60 -7.83 -2.61
N ILE A 224 12.66 -6.91 -2.81
CA ILE A 224 12.91 -5.52 -3.14
C ILE A 224 12.11 -4.66 -2.17
N THR A 225 12.77 -3.67 -1.59
CA THR A 225 12.13 -2.61 -0.81
C THR A 225 12.33 -1.26 -1.49
N SER A 226 11.81 -0.18 -0.89
CA SER A 226 12.08 1.18 -1.36
C SER A 226 13.56 1.56 -1.39
N ASN A 227 14.43 0.89 -0.62
CA ASN A 227 15.84 1.25 -0.46
C ASN A 227 16.81 0.06 -0.53
N THR A 228 16.33 -1.18 -0.62
CA THR A 228 17.17 -2.37 -0.64
C THR A 228 16.78 -3.38 -1.71
N VAL A 229 17.76 -4.14 -2.18
CA VAL A 229 17.60 -5.35 -2.98
C VAL A 229 18.22 -6.50 -2.19
N GLN A 230 17.51 -7.60 -2.06
CA GLN A 230 17.84 -8.71 -1.17
C GLN A 230 17.72 -10.01 -1.92
N PHE A 231 18.68 -10.91 -1.76
CA PHE A 231 18.58 -12.24 -2.35
C PHE A 231 19.53 -13.19 -1.64
N GLY A 232 19.17 -14.47 -1.62
CA GLY A 232 20.01 -15.50 -1.05
C GLY A 232 19.57 -16.87 -1.53
N ALA A 233 20.48 -17.82 -1.40
CA ALA A 233 20.26 -19.21 -1.75
C ALA A 233 20.97 -20.11 -0.75
N HIS A 234 20.37 -21.26 -0.49
CA HIS A 234 20.84 -22.24 0.45
C HIS A 234 20.62 -23.65 -0.11
N ALA A 235 21.56 -24.56 0.16
CA ALA A 235 21.48 -25.96 -0.21
C ALA A 235 21.91 -26.82 0.99
N SER A 236 21.04 -27.75 1.37
CA SER A 236 21.29 -28.72 2.44
C SER A 236 21.29 -30.15 1.92
N LEU A 237 22.27 -30.93 2.37
CA LEU A 237 22.46 -32.34 2.04
C LEU A 237 22.47 -33.17 3.33
N TYR A 238 21.72 -34.26 3.33
CA TYR A 238 21.79 -35.30 4.35
C TYR A 238 21.82 -36.66 3.68
N ALA A 239 22.76 -37.53 4.05
CA ALA A 239 22.80 -38.91 3.61
C ALA A 239 23.30 -39.81 4.74
N SER A 240 22.77 -41.03 4.84
CA SER A 240 23.22 -42.00 5.83
C SER A 240 23.35 -43.41 5.24
N ALA A 241 24.43 -44.11 5.53
CA ALA A 241 24.67 -45.47 5.08
C ALA A 241 25.63 -46.19 6.03
N ALA A 242 25.40 -47.49 6.29
CA ALA A 242 26.28 -48.35 7.09
C ALA A 242 26.73 -47.76 8.45
N GLY A 243 25.83 -47.05 9.14
CA GLY A 243 26.11 -46.42 10.44
C GLY A 243 26.85 -45.08 10.36
N PHE A 244 27.15 -44.59 9.16
CA PHE A 244 27.70 -43.25 8.90
C PHE A 244 26.59 -42.29 8.43
N SER A 245 26.73 -41.00 8.73
CA SER A 245 25.93 -39.94 8.14
C SER A 245 26.77 -38.76 7.67
N VAL A 246 26.37 -38.14 6.57
CA VAL A 246 26.95 -36.93 5.99
C VAL A 246 25.89 -35.84 6.05
N GLU A 247 26.24 -34.70 6.64
CA GLU A 247 25.44 -33.49 6.69
C GLU A 247 26.23 -32.36 6.02
N GLY A 248 25.69 -31.78 4.97
CA GLY A 248 26.26 -30.66 4.24
C GLY A 248 25.27 -29.49 4.20
N ASP A 249 25.79 -28.28 4.27
CA ASP A 249 25.00 -27.05 4.33
C ASP A 249 25.83 -25.95 3.67
N VAL A 250 25.29 -25.25 2.68
CA VAL A 250 25.99 -24.16 2.00
C VAL A 250 24.98 -23.11 1.58
N GLY A 251 25.31 -21.85 1.79
CA GLY A 251 24.41 -20.77 1.41
C GLY A 251 25.05 -19.41 1.50
N PHE A 252 24.32 -18.43 0.99
CA PHE A 252 24.68 -17.03 1.07
C PHE A 252 23.43 -16.15 1.14
N ASP A 253 23.58 -15.00 1.76
CA ASP A 253 22.55 -13.99 1.97
C ASP A 253 23.12 -12.61 1.61
N VAL A 254 22.57 -11.97 0.59
CA VAL A 254 22.99 -10.64 0.13
C VAL A 254 21.93 -9.60 0.44
N LEU A 255 22.35 -8.51 1.08
CA LEU A 255 21.58 -7.31 1.31
C LEU A 255 22.31 -6.13 0.65
N VAL A 256 21.69 -5.55 -0.36
CA VAL A 256 22.19 -4.36 -1.07
C VAL A 256 21.33 -3.15 -0.70
N GLN A 257 21.91 -2.16 -0.04
CA GLN A 257 21.33 -0.83 0.13
C GLN A 257 21.69 0.04 -1.09
N LEU A 258 20.69 0.70 -1.67
CA LEU A 258 20.84 1.46 -2.92
C LEU A 258 21.41 2.87 -2.70
N ALA A 259 21.09 3.50 -1.57
CA ALA A 259 21.51 4.86 -1.25
C ALA A 259 21.76 5.05 0.26
N PRO A 260 23.00 5.40 0.67
CA PRO A 260 24.23 5.25 -0.12
C PRO A 260 24.43 3.79 -0.55
N LEU A 261 25.09 3.57 -1.69
CA LEU A 261 25.33 2.22 -2.19
C LEU A 261 26.22 1.46 -1.19
N HIS A 262 25.67 0.43 -0.57
CA HIS A 262 26.34 -0.44 0.40
C HIS A 262 25.80 -1.85 0.25
N PHE A 263 26.63 -2.88 0.43
CA PHE A 263 26.13 -4.25 0.46
C PHE A 263 26.86 -5.10 1.48
N ILE A 264 26.13 -6.06 2.03
CA ILE A 264 26.63 -7.11 2.90
C ILE A 264 26.24 -8.43 2.25
N ALA A 265 27.20 -9.32 2.10
CA ALA A 265 27.00 -10.66 1.57
C ALA A 265 27.57 -11.68 2.56
N ASP A 266 26.70 -12.28 3.36
CA ASP A 266 27.06 -13.39 4.23
C ASP A 266 27.17 -14.68 3.43
N TYR A 267 28.11 -15.53 3.79
CA TYR A 267 28.25 -16.86 3.24
C TYR A 267 28.60 -17.86 4.32
N HIS A 268 28.09 -19.07 4.17
CA HIS A 268 28.42 -20.19 5.03
C HIS A 268 28.54 -21.48 4.21
N ALA A 269 29.43 -22.36 4.66
CA ALA A 269 29.57 -23.71 4.14
C ALA A 269 29.99 -24.63 5.28
N ARG A 270 29.27 -25.73 5.47
CA ARG A 270 29.54 -26.74 6.49
C ARG A 270 29.41 -28.12 5.87
N LEU A 271 30.36 -28.99 6.19
CA LEU A 271 30.32 -30.40 5.84
C LEU A 271 30.74 -31.22 7.06
N GLN A 272 29.93 -32.21 7.42
CA GLN A 272 30.09 -33.01 8.61
C GLN A 272 29.90 -34.50 8.31
N LEU A 273 30.84 -35.33 8.73
CA LEU A 273 30.77 -36.79 8.70
C LEU A 273 30.65 -37.32 10.14
N LYS A 274 29.60 -38.11 10.40
CA LYS A 274 29.33 -38.76 11.69
C LYS A 274 29.33 -40.28 11.57
N ARG A 275 29.57 -40.98 12.67
CA ARG A 275 29.29 -42.41 12.86
C ARG A 275 28.45 -42.60 14.13
N GLY A 276 27.19 -43.01 13.98
CA GLY A 276 26.23 -42.98 15.09
C GLY A 276 26.07 -41.57 15.67
N SER A 277 26.34 -41.40 16.95
CA SER A 277 26.31 -40.10 17.65
C SER A 277 27.65 -39.35 17.65
N TYR A 278 28.72 -39.93 17.10
CA TYR A 278 30.07 -39.36 17.15
C TYR A 278 30.43 -38.59 15.88
N ASN A 279 30.94 -37.38 16.04
CA ASN A 279 31.50 -36.59 14.93
C ASN A 279 32.90 -37.10 14.59
N LEU A 280 33.11 -37.49 13.33
CA LEU A 280 34.43 -37.90 12.83
C LEU A 280 35.18 -36.70 12.29
N PHE A 281 34.54 -35.98 11.36
CA PHE A 281 35.09 -34.81 10.67
C PHE A 281 34.03 -33.73 10.52
N MET A 282 34.41 -32.48 10.72
CA MET A 282 33.58 -31.32 10.37
C MET A 282 34.47 -30.21 9.82
N VAL A 283 34.10 -29.68 8.66
CA VAL A 283 34.64 -28.45 8.08
C VAL A 283 33.53 -27.42 8.13
N GLU A 284 33.83 -26.23 8.61
CA GLU A 284 32.89 -25.11 8.70
C GLU A 284 33.59 -23.83 8.26
N LEU A 285 32.96 -23.10 7.35
CA LEU A 285 33.39 -21.80 6.87
C LEU A 285 32.20 -20.87 7.04
N ALA A 286 32.39 -19.75 7.72
CA ALA A 286 31.41 -18.69 7.82
C ALA A 286 32.14 -17.36 7.63
N GLY A 287 31.55 -16.43 6.90
CA GLY A 287 32.14 -15.12 6.69
C GLY A 287 31.17 -14.14 6.04
N GLU A 288 31.66 -12.93 5.90
CA GLU A 288 30.94 -11.78 5.40
C GLU A 288 31.83 -11.05 4.40
N LEU A 289 31.23 -10.70 3.26
CA LEU A 289 31.80 -9.79 2.28
C LEU A 289 31.03 -8.47 2.34
N GLU A 290 31.68 -7.43 2.85
CA GLU A 290 31.14 -6.09 3.00
C GLU A 290 31.72 -5.19 1.89
N GLY A 291 30.86 -4.43 1.22
CA GLY A 291 31.26 -3.52 0.16
C GLY A 291 30.31 -2.34 0.02
N PRO A 292 30.46 -1.49 -1.01
CA PRO A 292 31.29 -1.65 -2.21
C PRO A 292 32.76 -1.23 -2.07
N ARG A 293 33.08 -0.20 -1.28
CA ARG A 293 34.45 0.22 -0.94
C ARG A 293 34.51 0.83 0.47
N PRO A 294 35.49 0.47 1.32
CA PRO A 294 36.43 -0.62 1.11
C PRO A 294 35.69 -1.97 0.97
N LEU A 295 36.16 -2.83 0.06
CA LEU A 295 35.64 -4.17 -0.08
C LEU A 295 36.39 -5.04 0.94
N ARG A 296 35.70 -5.46 2.00
CA ARG A 296 36.28 -6.21 3.11
C ARG A 296 35.71 -7.62 3.13
N LEU A 297 36.61 -8.58 3.22
CA LEU A 297 36.29 -10.00 3.38
C LEU A 297 36.72 -10.41 4.78
N SER A 298 35.77 -10.85 5.60
CA SER A 298 36.05 -11.35 6.95
C SER A 298 35.42 -12.71 7.16
N GLY A 299 36.00 -13.54 8.01
CA GLY A 299 35.41 -14.84 8.30
C GLY A 299 36.27 -15.75 9.16
N LYS A 300 35.74 -16.96 9.36
CA LYS A 300 36.31 -18.00 10.19
C LYS A 300 36.18 -19.35 9.48
N ALA A 301 37.31 -20.01 9.31
CA ALA A 301 37.37 -21.40 8.89
C ALA A 301 37.68 -22.28 10.11
N SER A 302 36.87 -23.32 10.34
CA SER A 302 37.02 -24.26 11.45
C SER A 302 37.07 -25.70 10.93
N PHE A 303 38.02 -26.47 11.43
CA PHE A 303 38.18 -27.89 11.17
C PHE A 303 38.14 -28.67 12.48
N LYS A 304 37.25 -29.65 12.59
CA LYS A 304 37.15 -30.56 13.74
C LYS A 304 37.41 -31.98 13.28
N ILE A 305 38.30 -32.67 13.99
CA ILE A 305 38.59 -34.09 13.81
C ILE A 305 38.55 -34.78 15.18
N PHE A 306 37.59 -35.67 15.40
CA PHE A 306 37.31 -36.27 16.71
C PHE A 306 37.21 -35.24 17.85
N TRP A 307 38.23 -35.16 18.72
CA TRP A 307 38.33 -34.21 19.85
C TRP A 307 39.26 -33.02 19.59
N PHE A 308 39.90 -32.93 18.42
CA PHE A 308 40.72 -31.79 18.04
C PHE A 308 39.90 -30.77 17.23
N HIS A 309 40.15 -29.48 17.50
CA HIS A 309 39.49 -28.36 16.84
C HIS A 309 40.52 -27.29 16.48
N PHE A 310 40.57 -26.92 15.21
CA PHE A 310 41.42 -25.87 14.68
C PHE A 310 40.53 -24.79 14.06
N SER A 311 40.76 -23.52 14.41
CA SER A 311 40.07 -22.38 13.78
C SER A 311 41.08 -21.36 13.31
N VAL A 312 40.85 -20.83 12.11
CA VAL A 312 41.60 -19.72 11.53
C VAL A 312 40.62 -18.59 11.23
N HIS A 313 40.91 -17.39 11.73
CA HIS A 313 40.17 -16.18 11.39
C HIS A 313 40.94 -15.44 10.30
N PHE A 314 40.22 -14.87 9.35
CA PHE A 314 40.80 -14.01 8.33
C PHE A 314 39.99 -12.72 8.24
N ASP A 315 40.69 -11.62 7.99
CA ASP A 315 40.12 -10.31 7.77
C ASP A 315 41.04 -9.61 6.77
N ALA A 316 40.52 -9.34 5.58
CA ALA A 316 41.28 -8.81 4.47
C ALA A 316 40.47 -7.76 3.72
N THR A 317 41.06 -6.59 3.51
CA THR A 317 40.54 -5.60 2.58
C THR A 317 40.98 -5.98 1.16
N LEU A 318 40.05 -6.48 0.36
CA LEU A 318 40.30 -6.88 -1.03
C LEU A 318 40.49 -5.66 -1.95
N VAL A 319 39.74 -4.59 -1.70
CA VAL A 319 39.83 -3.32 -2.44
C VAL A 319 39.76 -2.16 -1.47
N SER A 320 40.82 -1.35 -1.42
CA SER A 320 40.83 -0.08 -0.69
C SER A 320 40.19 1.04 -1.52
N GLY A 321 39.58 2.02 -0.86
CA GLY A 321 39.09 3.23 -1.50
C GLY A 321 38.09 3.97 -0.64
N GLU A 322 37.75 5.19 -1.06
CA GLU A 322 36.69 5.96 -0.42
C GLU A 322 35.31 5.35 -0.72
N PRO A 323 34.35 5.46 0.23
CA PRO A 323 32.96 5.11 -0.01
C PRO A 323 32.45 5.74 -1.31
N PRO A 324 31.49 5.10 -2.01
CA PRO A 324 30.87 5.72 -3.17
C PRO A 324 30.37 7.12 -2.82
N PRO A 325 30.57 8.11 -3.72
CA PRO A 325 30.01 9.44 -3.49
C PRO A 325 28.49 9.33 -3.33
N LEU A 326 27.93 10.25 -2.55
CA LEU A 326 26.48 10.41 -2.49
C LEU A 326 25.92 10.64 -3.91
N PRO A 327 24.63 10.34 -4.15
CA PRO A 327 23.99 10.68 -5.41
C PRO A 327 24.20 12.16 -5.76
N ASP A 328 24.20 12.47 -7.06
CA ASP A 328 24.37 13.85 -7.52
C ASP A 328 23.36 14.80 -6.87
N ALA A 329 23.81 16.04 -6.63
CA ALA A 329 22.95 17.04 -6.02
C ALA A 329 21.73 17.34 -6.91
N VAL A 330 20.54 17.35 -6.31
CA VAL A 330 19.27 17.51 -7.02
C VAL A 330 18.81 18.96 -6.96
N ASP A 331 18.49 19.55 -8.12
CA ASP A 331 17.78 20.84 -8.21
C ASP A 331 16.29 20.64 -7.91
N VAL A 332 15.93 20.79 -6.64
CA VAL A 332 14.55 20.64 -6.16
C VAL A 332 13.64 21.75 -6.69
N LEU A 333 14.17 22.95 -6.97
CA LEU A 333 13.39 24.04 -7.54
C LEU A 333 12.90 23.69 -8.95
N ALA A 334 13.77 23.08 -9.77
CA ALA A 334 13.40 22.60 -11.09
C ALA A 334 12.29 21.54 -11.03
N GLN A 335 12.40 20.57 -10.11
CA GLN A 335 11.37 19.54 -9.91
C GLN A 335 10.04 20.13 -9.43
N LEU A 336 10.08 21.08 -8.49
CA LEU A 336 8.89 21.77 -8.00
C LEU A 336 8.18 22.52 -9.14
N LYS A 337 8.93 23.26 -9.97
CA LYS A 337 8.37 23.95 -11.15
C LYS A 337 7.71 22.97 -12.11
N GLN A 338 8.37 21.85 -12.40
CA GLN A 338 7.81 20.81 -13.26
C GLN A 338 6.51 20.23 -12.70
N ALA A 339 6.45 19.98 -11.39
CA ALA A 339 5.23 19.49 -10.74
C ALA A 339 4.09 20.51 -10.77
N LEU A 340 4.38 21.81 -10.60
CA LEU A 340 3.37 22.86 -10.66
C LEU A 340 2.83 23.12 -12.08
N VAL A 341 3.62 22.80 -13.13
CA VAL A 341 3.16 22.90 -14.53
C VAL A 341 2.23 21.73 -14.90
N ALA A 342 2.33 20.59 -14.21
CA ALA A 342 1.53 19.41 -14.53
C ALA A 342 0.02 19.67 -14.32
N PRO A 343 -0.85 19.37 -15.30
CA PRO A 343 -2.29 19.54 -15.15
C PRO A 343 -2.89 18.77 -13.96
N SER A 344 -2.26 17.65 -13.56
CA SER A 344 -2.68 16.83 -12.42
C SER A 344 -2.51 17.51 -11.06
N ALA A 345 -1.64 18.53 -10.97
CA ALA A 345 -1.44 19.32 -9.75
C ALA A 345 -2.61 20.29 -9.49
N TRP A 346 -3.42 20.59 -10.51
CA TRP A 346 -4.50 21.56 -10.43
C TRP A 346 -5.85 20.87 -10.40
N ARG A 347 -6.69 21.28 -9.44
CA ARG A 347 -8.04 20.72 -9.28
C ARG A 347 -9.03 21.81 -8.92
N ILE A 348 -10.28 21.59 -9.32
CA ILE A 348 -11.40 22.43 -8.91
C ILE A 348 -12.08 21.73 -7.74
N GLU A 349 -12.09 22.38 -6.59
CA GLU A 349 -12.78 21.91 -5.41
C GLU A 349 -14.13 22.58 -5.30
N ARG A 350 -15.21 21.80 -5.40
CA ARG A 350 -16.56 22.32 -5.12
C ARG A 350 -16.81 22.35 -3.62
N SER A 351 -17.41 23.43 -3.13
CA SER A 351 -17.91 23.46 -1.75
C SER A 351 -19.09 22.49 -1.61
N ALA A 352 -18.98 21.52 -0.69
CA ALA A 352 -20.07 20.60 -0.40
C ALA A 352 -21.29 21.29 0.25
N ASP A 353 -21.09 22.47 0.80
CA ASP A 353 -22.10 23.24 1.55
C ASP A 353 -22.97 24.10 0.63
N HIS A 354 -22.58 24.27 -0.63
CA HIS A 354 -23.26 25.15 -1.59
C HIS A 354 -23.68 24.35 -2.84
N PRO A 355 -24.85 23.68 -2.81
CA PRO A 355 -25.38 23.04 -4.01
C PRO A 355 -25.73 24.09 -5.06
N HIS A 356 -25.42 23.79 -6.32
CA HIS A 356 -25.90 24.60 -7.44
C HIS A 356 -27.42 24.65 -7.46
N GLY A 357 -27.99 25.85 -7.60
CA GLY A 357 -29.42 26.04 -7.87
C GLY A 357 -29.80 25.81 -9.34
N VAL A 358 -28.81 25.53 -10.20
CA VAL A 358 -28.96 25.36 -11.64
C VAL A 358 -28.23 24.11 -12.12
N ALA A 359 -28.69 23.54 -13.24
CA ALA A 359 -27.93 22.54 -13.96
C ALA A 359 -26.94 23.23 -14.90
N LEU A 360 -25.65 23.00 -14.71
CA LEU A 360 -24.63 23.47 -15.63
C LEU A 360 -24.53 22.52 -16.83
N ARG A 361 -24.38 23.08 -18.03
CA ARG A 361 -24.15 22.31 -19.26
C ARG A 361 -22.88 21.47 -19.13
N SER A 362 -22.97 20.18 -19.41
CA SER A 362 -21.78 19.31 -19.52
C SER A 362 -20.89 19.78 -20.67
N LEU A 363 -19.62 19.98 -20.37
CA LEU A 363 -18.61 20.27 -21.38
C LEU A 363 -17.99 18.96 -21.89
N PRO A 364 -17.61 18.88 -23.18
CA PRO A 364 -16.84 17.75 -23.68
C PRO A 364 -15.49 17.64 -22.94
N PRO A 365 -14.91 16.44 -22.84
CA PRO A 365 -13.61 16.25 -22.20
C PRO A 365 -12.56 17.14 -22.89
N SER A 366 -11.88 17.94 -22.10
CA SER A 366 -10.96 18.99 -22.52
C SER A 366 -9.74 18.98 -21.59
N SER A 367 -8.57 19.35 -22.12
CA SER A 367 -7.35 19.54 -21.32
C SER A 367 -7.37 20.84 -20.51
N ALA A 368 -8.29 21.76 -20.80
CA ALA A 368 -8.45 23.01 -20.07
C ALA A 368 -9.26 22.82 -18.78
N LEU A 369 -8.71 23.31 -17.67
CA LEU A 369 -9.39 23.33 -16.37
C LEU A 369 -10.45 24.44 -16.36
N VAL A 370 -11.72 24.09 -16.14
CA VAL A 370 -12.84 25.03 -16.16
C VAL A 370 -13.35 25.28 -14.74
N LEU A 371 -13.03 26.45 -14.18
CA LEU A 371 -13.44 26.80 -12.82
C LEU A 371 -14.96 26.89 -12.68
N ASP A 372 -15.49 26.21 -11.67
CA ASP A 372 -16.89 26.32 -11.26
C ASP A 372 -17.11 27.68 -10.56
N PRO A 373 -18.18 28.45 -10.86
CA PRO A 373 -18.45 29.72 -10.21
C PRO A 373 -18.57 29.65 -8.68
N LEU A 374 -18.98 28.49 -8.14
CA LEU A 374 -19.06 28.22 -6.70
C LEU A 374 -17.90 27.31 -6.22
N GLY A 375 -16.92 27.07 -7.08
CA GLY A 375 -15.74 26.27 -6.81
C GLY A 375 -14.55 27.10 -6.40
N ARG A 376 -13.57 26.43 -5.80
CA ARG A 376 -12.24 26.95 -5.49
C ARG A 376 -11.22 26.27 -6.38
N LEU A 377 -10.13 26.98 -6.66
CA LEU A 377 -9.00 26.42 -7.39
C LEU A 377 -7.97 25.93 -6.36
N SER A 378 -7.61 24.66 -6.42
CA SER A 378 -6.57 24.08 -5.56
C SER A 378 -5.38 23.66 -6.42
N VAL A 379 -4.18 24.01 -5.96
CA VAL A 379 -2.92 23.48 -6.47
C VAL A 379 -2.27 22.62 -5.38
N THR A 380 -1.78 21.45 -5.74
CA THR A 380 -1.13 20.52 -4.80
C THR A 380 0.00 19.77 -5.49
N GLN A 381 1.15 19.70 -4.83
CA GLN A 381 2.31 18.93 -5.29
C GLN A 381 2.86 18.06 -4.15
N GLN A 382 3.58 16.99 -4.48
CA GLN A 382 4.17 16.05 -3.51
C GLN A 382 5.69 15.93 -3.68
N VAL A 383 6.33 16.90 -4.32
CA VAL A 383 7.79 16.91 -4.53
C VAL A 383 8.50 17.32 -3.26
N VAL A 384 8.16 18.48 -2.70
CA VAL A 384 8.86 19.06 -1.55
C VAL A 384 7.88 19.77 -0.60
N PRO A 385 8.03 19.66 0.72
CA PRO A 385 7.20 20.45 1.63
C PRO A 385 7.48 21.95 1.47
N LEU A 386 6.42 22.74 1.55
CA LEU A 386 6.43 24.20 1.43
C LEU A 386 6.38 24.84 2.81
N ASN A 387 6.73 26.13 2.89
CA ASN A 387 6.62 26.97 4.08
C ASN A 387 7.28 26.39 5.34
N THR A 388 8.32 25.57 5.18
CA THR A 388 9.01 24.92 6.29
C THR A 388 9.81 25.93 7.12
N ALA A 389 9.79 25.78 8.45
CA ALA A 389 10.58 26.63 9.35
C ALA A 389 12.10 26.37 9.25
N ARG A 390 12.49 25.19 8.77
CA ARG A 390 13.88 24.77 8.54
C ARG A 390 14.16 24.52 7.05
N ASP A 391 15.45 24.46 6.73
CA ASP A 391 15.93 24.13 5.39
C ASP A 391 15.69 22.66 5.06
N ILE A 392 15.44 22.39 3.77
CA ILE A 392 15.47 21.04 3.21
C ILE A 392 16.92 20.62 3.05
N ASP A 393 17.30 19.56 3.75
CA ASP A 393 18.67 19.08 3.82
C ASP A 393 19.05 18.18 2.66
N THR A 394 18.16 17.25 2.33
CA THR A 394 18.34 16.22 1.33
C THR A 394 17.07 16.07 0.50
N PHE A 395 17.17 15.36 -0.62
CA PHE A 395 16.03 14.94 -1.43
C PHE A 395 16.19 13.46 -1.77
N GLY A 396 15.48 12.59 -1.05
CA GLY A 396 15.57 11.14 -1.24
C GLY A 396 16.99 10.59 -1.00
N GLY A 397 17.73 11.19 -0.07
CA GLY A 397 19.12 10.83 0.25
C GLY A 397 20.19 11.55 -0.60
N ALA A 398 19.81 12.28 -1.65
CA ALA A 398 20.71 13.14 -2.41
C ALA A 398 20.84 14.53 -1.75
N PRO A 399 21.98 15.22 -1.85
CA PRO A 399 22.11 16.60 -1.43
C PRO A 399 21.24 17.53 -2.32
N VAL A 400 20.73 18.62 -1.75
CA VAL A 400 19.94 19.62 -2.50
C VAL A 400 20.85 20.69 -3.10
N LEU A 401 20.67 20.96 -4.39
CA LEU A 401 21.34 22.05 -5.10
C LEU A 401 20.52 23.34 -5.03
N GLY A 402 21.17 24.45 -4.63
CA GLY A 402 20.56 25.79 -4.70
C GLY A 402 19.56 26.08 -3.59
N ALA A 403 18.32 26.42 -3.94
CA ALA A 403 17.29 26.83 -3.00
C ALA A 403 16.87 25.68 -2.09
N ARG A 404 16.71 25.96 -0.79
CA ARG A 404 16.37 24.96 0.26
C ARG A 404 15.09 25.28 1.03
N ARG A 405 14.41 26.37 0.67
CA ARG A 405 13.10 26.76 1.20
C ARG A 405 12.20 27.14 0.06
N PHE A 406 10.95 26.70 0.14
CA PHE A 406 10.00 26.84 -0.96
C PHE A 406 8.68 27.40 -0.42
N ALA A 407 8.15 28.39 -1.12
CA ALA A 407 6.84 28.97 -0.84
C ALA A 407 6.12 29.20 -2.17
N VAL A 408 4.79 29.09 -2.14
CA VAL A 408 3.95 29.33 -3.31
C VAL A 408 3.04 30.52 -3.00
N THR A 409 3.06 31.50 -3.90
CA THR A 409 2.20 32.68 -3.87
C THR A 409 1.55 32.84 -5.23
N ALA A 410 0.32 33.37 -5.29
CA ALA A 410 -0.37 33.62 -6.55
C ALA A 410 -0.82 35.07 -6.69
N SER A 411 -0.85 35.53 -7.93
CA SER A 411 -1.38 36.83 -8.34
C SER A 411 -2.25 36.68 -9.58
N MET A 412 -3.31 37.46 -9.70
CA MET A 412 -4.21 37.52 -10.86
C MET A 412 -4.29 38.98 -11.29
N ASN A 413 -3.97 39.25 -12.56
CA ASN A 413 -3.90 40.61 -13.11
C ASN A 413 -3.04 41.57 -12.28
N GLY A 414 -1.93 41.07 -11.71
CA GLY A 414 -1.02 41.87 -10.87
C GLY A 414 -1.46 42.07 -9.42
N ALA A 415 -2.68 41.65 -9.04
CA ALA A 415 -3.15 41.70 -7.65
C ALA A 415 -2.86 40.36 -6.94
N PRO A 416 -2.31 40.38 -5.71
CA PRO A 416 -2.07 39.17 -4.94
C PRO A 416 -3.40 38.50 -4.56
N LEU A 417 -3.48 37.17 -4.69
CA LEU A 417 -4.63 36.41 -4.18
C LEU A 417 -4.37 35.95 -2.76
N ALA A 418 -5.37 36.15 -1.90
CA ALA A 418 -5.44 35.42 -0.65
C ALA A 418 -5.56 33.92 -0.95
N SER A 419 -4.76 33.12 -0.23
CA SER A 419 -4.76 31.68 -0.34
C SER A 419 -4.66 31.04 1.04
N THR A 420 -5.14 29.82 1.13
CA THR A 420 -4.98 28.98 2.32
C THR A 420 -4.06 27.82 1.98
N ALA A 421 -3.16 27.46 2.89
CA ALA A 421 -2.25 26.36 2.68
C ALA A 421 -3.02 25.04 2.53
N ARG A 422 -2.59 24.22 1.57
CA ARG A 422 -3.09 22.86 1.38
C ARG A 422 -2.03 21.90 1.89
N ALA A 423 -2.37 21.09 2.88
CA ALA A 423 -1.43 20.14 3.45
C ALA A 423 -1.45 18.77 2.73
N ALA A 424 -0.30 18.08 2.75
CA ALA A 424 -0.15 16.69 2.35
C ALA A 424 0.86 15.97 3.28
N ALA A 425 0.94 14.65 3.15
CA ALA A 425 1.87 13.83 3.93
C ALA A 425 3.25 13.80 3.27
N PHE A 426 4.30 14.09 4.04
CA PHE A 426 5.70 14.01 3.61
C PHE A 426 6.50 13.16 4.60
N ALA A 427 7.46 12.37 4.11
CA ALA A 427 8.36 11.58 4.95
C ALA A 427 9.55 12.45 5.40
N PRO A 428 9.70 12.76 6.69
CA PRO A 428 10.77 13.63 7.17
C PRO A 428 12.16 13.20 6.73
N ALA A 429 12.45 11.90 6.79
CA ALA A 429 13.76 11.34 6.47
C ALA A 429 14.17 11.49 4.99
N GLN A 430 13.23 11.84 4.10
CA GLN A 430 13.57 12.16 2.70
C GLN A 430 14.11 13.58 2.56
N TYR A 431 13.71 14.49 3.46
CA TYR A 431 13.93 15.93 3.35
C TYR A 431 14.89 16.48 4.40
N PHE A 432 14.99 15.85 5.57
CA PHE A 432 15.77 16.33 6.70
C PHE A 432 16.79 15.27 7.12
N THR A 433 18.02 15.70 7.42
CA THR A 433 19.04 14.78 7.95
C THR A 433 18.69 14.40 9.39
N MET A 434 18.70 13.09 9.67
CA MET A 434 18.28 12.52 10.95
C MET A 434 19.23 11.39 11.37
N THR A 435 19.54 11.30 12.67
CA THR A 435 20.26 10.16 13.25
C THR A 435 19.39 8.90 13.21
N ASP A 436 19.99 7.72 13.39
CA ASP A 436 19.25 6.44 13.36
C ASP A 436 18.17 6.38 14.45
N ASP A 437 18.50 6.80 15.68
CA ASP A 437 17.54 6.88 16.79
C ASP A 437 16.38 7.85 16.48
N GLN A 438 16.68 8.98 15.84
CA GLN A 438 15.66 9.94 15.42
C GLN A 438 14.77 9.37 14.32
N ARG A 439 15.33 8.60 13.37
CA ARG A 439 14.53 7.91 12.34
C ARG A 439 13.59 6.87 12.95
N LEU A 440 14.01 6.21 14.03
CA LEU A 440 13.20 5.24 14.75
C LEU A 440 12.07 5.90 15.55
N ALA A 441 12.32 7.07 16.15
CA ALA A 441 11.35 7.80 16.97
C ALA A 441 10.41 8.72 16.15
N ALA A 442 10.81 9.11 14.94
CA ALA A 442 10.05 10.03 14.11
C ALA A 442 8.75 9.40 13.58
N PRO A 443 7.68 10.21 13.43
CA PRO A 443 6.53 9.79 12.64
C PRO A 443 6.97 9.39 11.23
N ALA A 444 6.46 8.27 10.71
CA ALA A 444 6.76 7.85 9.35
C ALA A 444 6.43 8.94 8.31
N PHE A 445 5.35 9.70 8.56
CA PHE A 445 4.91 10.83 7.75
C PHE A 445 4.44 11.98 8.64
N GLU A 446 4.71 13.20 8.20
CA GLU A 446 4.23 14.43 8.80
C GLU A 446 3.33 15.18 7.80
N THR A 447 2.26 15.80 8.32
CA THR A 447 1.40 16.66 7.50
C THR A 447 2.07 18.02 7.36
N MET A 448 2.48 18.38 6.15
CA MET A 448 3.18 19.64 5.83
C MET A 448 2.49 20.34 4.66
N ASP A 449 2.76 21.63 4.47
CA ASP A 449 2.21 22.38 3.36
C ASP A 449 2.72 21.83 2.02
N ALA A 450 1.79 21.59 1.11
CA ALA A 450 2.00 20.93 -0.17
C ALA A 450 1.47 21.75 -1.35
N GLY A 451 0.76 22.83 -1.08
CA GLY A 451 0.21 23.72 -2.08
C GLY A 451 -0.73 24.75 -1.47
N CYS A 452 -1.65 25.26 -2.28
CA CYS A 452 -2.52 26.38 -1.93
C CYS A 452 -3.93 26.18 -2.48
N VAL A 453 -4.94 26.66 -1.75
CA VAL A 453 -6.32 26.80 -2.23
C VAL A 453 -6.62 28.28 -2.39
N PHE A 454 -7.09 28.64 -3.58
CA PHE A 454 -7.48 30.00 -3.98
C PHE A 454 -9.00 30.11 -4.08
N GLY A 455 -9.51 31.27 -3.68
CA GLY A 455 -10.95 31.57 -3.66
C GLY A 455 -11.56 31.45 -2.27
N SER A 456 -12.81 31.88 -2.15
CA SER A 456 -13.56 31.92 -0.89
C SER A 456 -14.80 31.05 -0.98
N THR A 457 -15.26 30.54 0.16
CA THR A 457 -16.60 29.94 0.28
C THR A 457 -17.67 30.99 0.56
N ALA A 458 -17.28 32.24 0.81
CA ALA A 458 -18.24 33.32 1.01
C ALA A 458 -18.93 33.65 -0.31
N LEU A 459 -20.26 33.55 -0.33
CA LEU A 459 -21.06 34.04 -1.45
C LEU A 459 -21.14 35.57 -1.35
N LEU A 460 -20.45 36.24 -2.27
CA LEU A 460 -20.60 37.67 -2.46
C LEU A 460 -21.55 37.89 -3.62
N ILE A 461 -22.73 38.44 -3.32
CA ILE A 461 -23.67 38.90 -4.34
C ILE A 461 -23.45 40.39 -4.50
N ASP A 462 -23.03 40.81 -5.68
CA ASP A 462 -22.91 42.22 -6.01
C ASP A 462 -24.32 42.80 -6.17
N ALA A 463 -24.83 43.45 -5.12
CA ALA A 463 -26.20 43.97 -5.07
C ALA A 463 -26.61 44.85 -6.29
N PRO A 464 -25.74 45.73 -6.83
CA PRO A 464 -26.02 46.48 -8.06
C PRO A 464 -26.16 45.61 -9.32
N GLN A 465 -25.56 44.43 -9.33
CA GLN A 465 -25.68 43.46 -10.44
C GLN A 465 -26.83 42.46 -10.22
N SER A 466 -27.53 42.54 -9.09
CA SER A 466 -28.69 41.69 -8.82
C SER A 466 -29.90 42.19 -9.60
N VAL A 467 -30.53 41.29 -10.37
CA VAL A 467 -31.77 41.58 -11.10
C VAL A 467 -32.91 40.86 -10.39
N ALA A 468 -33.95 41.61 -10.02
CA ALA A 468 -35.16 41.03 -9.45
C ALA A 468 -35.83 40.13 -10.50
N ALA A 469 -35.90 38.83 -10.22
CA ALA A 469 -36.55 37.86 -11.08
C ALA A 469 -37.85 37.37 -10.44
N THR A 470 -38.95 37.50 -11.18
CA THR A 470 -40.24 36.96 -10.77
C THR A 470 -40.27 35.44 -10.99
N LEU A 471 -40.55 34.67 -9.94
CA LEU A 471 -40.71 33.21 -10.03
C LEU A 471 -42.09 32.85 -10.61
N GLY A 472 -42.25 33.07 -11.92
CA GLY A 472 -43.46 32.74 -12.68
C GLY A 472 -43.46 31.27 -13.14
N TYR A 473 -44.54 30.56 -12.83
CA TYR A 473 -44.78 29.18 -13.22
C TYR A 473 -45.94 29.11 -14.21
N ARG A 474 -45.73 28.38 -15.30
CA ARG A 474 -46.80 28.01 -16.22
C ARG A 474 -47.30 26.63 -15.87
N THR A 475 -48.55 26.52 -15.49
CA THR A 475 -49.21 25.23 -15.25
C THR A 475 -49.58 24.62 -16.61
N VAL A 476 -49.05 23.43 -16.89
CA VAL A 476 -49.44 22.63 -18.05
C VAL A 476 -50.30 21.48 -17.53
N VAL A 477 -51.57 21.46 -17.92
CA VAL A 477 -52.51 20.37 -17.60
C VAL A 477 -52.55 19.42 -18.80
N VAL A 478 -52.27 18.14 -18.59
CA VAL A 478 -52.32 17.11 -19.63
C VAL A 478 -53.70 16.44 -19.58
N GLY A 479 -54.59 16.75 -20.54
CA GLY A 479 -56.00 16.31 -20.58
C GLY A 479 -56.92 17.31 -21.30
N GLU A 480 -58.25 17.19 -21.14
CA GLU A 480 -59.20 18.21 -21.64
C GLU A 480 -58.89 19.57 -21.02
N ALA A 481 -58.55 20.51 -21.91
CA ALA A 481 -57.75 21.68 -21.58
C ALA A 481 -58.54 22.77 -20.85
N ALA A 482 -58.05 23.17 -19.68
CA ALA A 482 -58.26 24.51 -19.15
C ALA A 482 -56.94 25.29 -19.21
N VAL A 483 -56.96 26.48 -19.80
CA VAL A 483 -55.83 27.41 -19.78
C VAL A 483 -55.71 27.96 -18.36
N SER A 484 -54.69 27.53 -17.62
CA SER A 484 -54.40 28.08 -16.29
C SER A 484 -53.62 29.38 -16.42
N ALA A 485 -53.99 30.40 -15.64
CA ALA A 485 -53.22 31.64 -15.53
C ALA A 485 -51.79 31.34 -14.99
N PRO A 486 -50.77 32.15 -15.36
CA PRO A 486 -49.44 32.02 -14.80
C PRO A 486 -49.47 32.24 -13.29
N TYR A 487 -48.89 31.32 -12.53
CA TYR A 487 -48.76 31.43 -11.08
C TYR A 487 -47.43 32.11 -10.75
N VAL A 488 -47.45 33.22 -10.01
CA VAL A 488 -46.23 33.84 -9.49
C VAL A 488 -46.05 33.39 -8.04
N LEU A 489 -44.93 32.72 -7.74
CA LEU A 489 -44.62 32.29 -6.38
C LEU A 489 -44.20 33.50 -5.53
N PRO A 490 -44.93 33.83 -4.44
CA PRO A 490 -44.51 34.89 -3.53
C PRO A 490 -43.19 34.53 -2.85
N ALA A 491 -42.26 35.48 -2.78
CA ALA A 491 -40.93 35.27 -2.20
C ALA A 491 -40.98 34.75 -0.76
N ALA A 492 -41.97 35.19 0.04
CA ALA A 492 -42.16 34.73 1.41
C ALA A 492 -42.51 33.22 1.52
N GLN A 493 -43.07 32.62 0.46
CA GLN A 493 -43.43 31.19 0.44
C GLN A 493 -42.28 30.30 -0.05
N LEU A 494 -41.29 30.86 -0.74
CA LEU A 494 -40.14 30.12 -1.29
C LEU A 494 -39.38 29.32 -0.21
N PRO A 495 -39.07 29.86 0.99
CA PRO A 495 -38.39 29.10 2.04
C PRO A 495 -39.21 27.94 2.61
N ALA A 496 -40.55 28.01 2.53
CA ALA A 496 -41.43 26.94 2.98
C ALA A 496 -41.46 25.81 1.95
N PHE A 497 -41.58 26.14 0.66
CA PHE A 497 -41.56 25.15 -0.41
C PHE A 497 -40.18 24.54 -0.67
N SER A 498 -39.10 25.27 -0.45
CA SER A 498 -37.75 24.71 -0.57
C SER A 498 -37.44 23.67 0.51
N ARG A 499 -38.13 23.74 1.66
CA ARG A 499 -37.99 22.78 2.77
C ARG A 499 -38.95 21.60 2.68
N SER A 500 -40.13 21.77 2.06
CA SER A 500 -41.18 20.75 1.99
C SER A 500 -41.45 20.19 0.59
N GLY A 501 -40.78 20.70 -0.44
CA GLY A 501 -40.96 20.26 -1.83
C GLY A 501 -40.52 18.82 -2.09
N SER A 502 -40.89 18.27 -3.25
CA SER A 502 -40.49 16.92 -3.69
C SER A 502 -38.97 16.75 -3.75
N ALA A 503 -38.24 17.79 -4.17
CA ALA A 503 -36.77 17.81 -4.17
C ALA A 503 -36.16 17.81 -2.75
N ALA A 504 -36.82 18.45 -1.79
CA ALA A 504 -36.41 18.45 -0.37
C ALA A 504 -36.67 17.09 0.30
N ARG A 505 -37.76 16.42 -0.10
CA ARG A 505 -38.17 15.09 0.35
C ARG A 505 -37.60 13.93 -0.48
N ALA A 506 -36.74 14.22 -1.46
CA ALA A 506 -36.22 13.21 -2.37
C ALA A 506 -35.47 12.11 -1.60
N PRO A 507 -35.70 10.81 -1.89
CA PRO A 507 -35.06 9.70 -1.17
C PRO A 507 -33.54 9.80 -1.13
N VAL A 508 -32.91 10.35 -2.18
CA VAL A 508 -31.45 10.57 -2.26
C VAL A 508 -30.91 11.50 -1.16
N ARG A 509 -31.72 12.42 -0.62
CA ARG A 509 -31.36 13.27 0.52
C ARG A 509 -31.56 12.58 1.88
N GLN A 510 -32.30 11.47 1.92
CA GLN A 510 -32.61 10.72 3.14
C GLN A 510 -31.92 9.36 3.25
N VAL A 511 -30.99 9.04 2.35
CA VAL A 511 -30.20 7.79 2.38
C VAL A 511 -28.76 8.02 2.86
N GLY A 512 -28.15 6.97 3.42
CA GLY A 512 -26.75 6.96 3.82
C GLY A 512 -26.40 7.93 4.96
N ARG A 513 -25.22 8.57 4.87
CA ARG A 513 -24.74 9.57 5.85
C ARG A 513 -25.54 10.87 5.80
N ALA A 514 -26.21 11.17 4.68
CA ALA A 514 -26.94 12.43 4.47
C ALA A 514 -28.11 12.60 5.46
N ARG A 515 -28.81 11.52 5.83
CA ARG A 515 -29.93 11.55 6.79
C ARG A 515 -29.53 11.90 8.23
N PHE A 516 -28.24 11.78 8.54
CA PHE A 516 -27.67 12.06 9.87
C PHE A 516 -26.90 13.38 9.91
N ARG A 517 -26.85 14.12 8.80
CA ARG A 517 -26.26 15.46 8.77
C ARG A 517 -27.22 16.42 9.47
N SER A 518 -26.89 16.78 10.70
CA SER A 518 -27.41 18.01 11.28
C SER A 518 -26.50 19.15 10.83
N SER A 519 -27.01 20.04 9.97
CA SER A 519 -26.28 21.27 9.59
C SER A 519 -26.24 22.32 10.72
N VAL A 520 -26.81 22.00 11.88
CA VAL A 520 -27.02 22.92 13.01
C VAL A 520 -26.23 22.49 14.26
N ALA A 521 -25.82 21.20 14.36
CA ALA A 521 -25.12 20.69 15.53
C ALA A 521 -23.60 20.59 15.29
N ALA A 522 -22.82 21.15 16.21
CA ALA A 522 -21.37 20.95 16.23
C ALA A 522 -21.03 19.46 16.43
N PRO A 523 -19.94 18.95 15.83
CA PRO A 523 -19.53 17.56 16.01
C PRO A 523 -19.26 17.25 17.49
N ALA A 524 -19.78 16.11 17.98
CA ALA A 524 -19.65 15.70 19.38
C ALA A 524 -18.20 15.38 19.80
N ALA A 525 -17.36 15.02 18.84
CA ALA A 525 -15.93 14.84 19.02
C ALA A 525 -15.19 15.09 17.69
N THR A 526 -13.98 15.62 17.77
CA THR A 526 -13.08 15.80 16.63
C THR A 526 -11.75 15.13 16.94
N LEU A 527 -11.26 14.32 16.01
CA LEU A 527 -9.89 13.80 16.08
C LEU A 527 -8.93 14.93 15.73
N GLN A 528 -7.93 15.17 16.58
CA GLN A 528 -6.83 16.08 16.30
C GLN A 528 -5.57 15.28 16.04
N ALA A 529 -4.74 15.77 15.12
CA ALA A 529 -3.42 15.19 14.89
C ALA A 529 -2.55 15.35 16.16
N PRO A 530 -1.63 14.42 16.44
CA PRO A 530 -0.71 14.55 17.56
C PRO A 530 0.12 15.84 17.42
N GLN A 531 0.09 16.66 18.45
CA GLN A 531 0.88 17.90 18.55
C GLN A 531 2.05 17.68 19.50
N TRP A 532 3.14 18.40 19.27
CA TRP A 532 4.39 18.25 20.02
C TRP A 532 4.82 19.59 20.62
N ARG A 533 5.35 19.55 21.84
CA ARG A 533 5.88 20.74 22.52
C ARG A 533 7.20 20.42 23.20
N ILE A 534 8.07 21.43 23.22
CA ILE A 534 9.34 21.39 23.94
C ILE A 534 9.08 21.78 25.40
N ALA A 535 9.55 20.96 26.33
CA ALA A 535 9.47 21.21 27.77
C ALA A 535 10.85 21.14 28.41
N ALA A 536 11.05 21.88 29.50
CA ALA A 536 12.27 21.77 30.30
C ALA A 536 12.34 20.41 30.99
N ASN A 537 13.53 19.78 31.00
CA ASN A 537 13.77 18.52 31.70
C ASN A 537 13.61 18.66 33.23
N THR A 538 13.71 19.90 33.73
CA THR A 538 13.46 20.23 35.14
C THR A 538 12.11 20.94 35.26
N GLY A 539 11.14 20.29 35.89
CA GLY A 539 9.83 20.88 36.21
C GLY A 539 8.77 20.84 35.10
N GLY A 540 9.02 20.18 33.96
CA GLY A 540 8.00 19.85 32.94
C GLY A 540 7.31 21.05 32.28
N THR A 541 7.78 22.27 32.52
CA THR A 541 7.14 23.48 32.01
C THR A 541 7.37 23.58 30.51
N ALA A 542 6.26 23.56 29.75
CA ALA A 542 6.30 23.66 28.31
C ALA A 542 6.65 25.09 27.87
N LEU A 543 7.62 25.22 26.96
CA LEU A 543 7.95 26.51 26.35
C LEU A 543 6.79 27.01 25.49
N PRO A 544 6.66 28.35 25.29
CA PRO A 544 5.71 28.90 24.33
C PRO A 544 5.83 28.21 22.97
N ALA A 545 4.70 28.03 22.28
CA ALA A 545 4.72 27.47 20.94
C ALA A 545 5.63 28.33 20.03
N LEU A 546 6.64 27.71 19.45
CA LEU A 546 7.55 28.39 18.53
C LEU A 546 6.77 28.79 17.28
N ALA A 547 6.83 30.08 16.92
CA ALA A 547 6.17 30.58 15.73
C ALA A 547 6.72 29.86 14.49
N GLY A 548 5.83 29.19 13.75
CA GLY A 548 6.16 28.46 12.53
C GLY A 548 6.60 27.00 12.68
N ALA A 549 6.81 26.48 13.90
CA ALA A 549 7.15 25.06 14.09
C ALA A 549 5.87 24.25 14.43
N ALA A 550 5.21 23.72 13.42
CA ALA A 550 3.96 22.96 13.58
C ALA A 550 4.20 21.45 13.65
N THR A 551 5.31 20.97 13.09
CA THR A 551 5.54 19.54 12.89
C THR A 551 6.59 18.97 13.85
N TRP A 552 6.64 17.65 13.99
CA TRP A 552 7.63 16.98 14.85
C TRP A 552 9.05 17.33 14.40
N SER A 553 9.32 17.34 13.09
CA SER A 553 10.64 17.64 12.52
C SER A 553 11.10 19.08 12.76
N GLU A 554 10.17 20.03 12.75
CA GLU A 554 10.47 21.44 13.03
C GLU A 554 10.71 21.66 14.53
N GLN A 555 9.87 21.05 15.39
CA GLN A 555 10.05 21.08 16.84
C GLN A 555 11.35 20.39 17.26
N HIS A 556 11.73 19.29 16.60
CA HIS A 556 13.00 18.61 16.87
C HIS A 556 14.20 19.43 16.39
N ALA A 557 14.11 20.15 15.27
CA ALA A 557 15.15 21.08 14.83
C ALA A 557 15.32 22.27 15.79
N ALA A 558 14.22 22.76 16.36
CA ALA A 558 14.28 23.78 17.39
C ALA A 558 14.87 23.23 18.69
N LEU A 559 14.49 22.01 19.09
CA LEU A 559 15.05 21.32 20.25
C LEU A 559 16.56 21.16 20.12
N SER A 560 17.05 20.72 18.96
CA SER A 560 18.50 20.57 18.75
C SER A 560 19.23 21.89 18.85
N THR A 561 18.61 22.99 18.41
CA THR A 561 19.16 24.34 18.59
C THR A 561 19.20 24.76 20.06
N LEU A 562 18.15 24.47 20.83
CA LEU A 562 18.09 24.76 22.26
C LEU A 562 19.07 23.92 23.09
N ASN A 563 19.33 22.67 22.66
CA ASN A 563 20.18 21.73 23.37
C ASN A 563 21.65 21.69 22.87
N ARG A 564 22.09 22.62 22.00
CA ARG A 564 23.47 22.61 21.42
C ARG A 564 24.60 22.51 22.45
N GLY A 565 24.40 23.00 23.67
CA GLY A 565 25.39 22.95 24.75
C GLY A 565 25.13 21.87 25.81
N LYS A 566 23.87 21.70 26.23
CA LYS A 566 23.46 20.73 27.25
C LYS A 566 22.00 20.34 27.02
N ALA A 567 21.67 19.06 27.22
CA ALA A 567 20.30 18.55 27.12
C ALA A 567 19.43 19.04 28.29
N LEU A 568 18.93 20.27 28.18
CA LEU A 568 18.07 20.92 29.18
C LEU A 568 16.59 20.79 28.86
N PHE A 569 16.26 20.44 27.61
CA PHE A 569 14.90 20.35 27.11
C PHE A 569 14.63 19.00 26.45
N GLN A 570 13.36 18.61 26.41
CA GLN A 570 12.85 17.41 25.74
C GLN A 570 11.60 17.73 24.91
N LEU A 571 11.34 16.92 23.89
CA LEU A 571 10.13 16.99 23.08
C LEU A 571 9.08 16.02 23.62
N LEU A 572 7.89 16.50 23.91
CA LEU A 572 6.78 15.70 24.45
C LEU A 572 5.51 15.88 23.62
N PRO A 573 4.66 14.84 23.50
CA PRO A 573 3.31 14.99 22.99
C PRO A 573 2.49 15.93 23.89
N VAL A 574 1.66 16.79 23.29
CA VAL A 574 0.84 17.76 24.04
C VAL A 574 -0.07 17.10 25.07
N HIS A 575 -0.59 15.89 24.78
CA HIS A 575 -1.48 15.19 25.70
C HIS A 575 -0.78 14.72 26.99
N GLU A 576 0.54 14.49 26.97
CA GLU A 576 1.32 14.13 28.16
C GLU A 576 1.61 15.35 29.05
N LEU A 577 1.49 16.56 28.52
CA LEU A 577 1.64 17.81 29.27
C LEU A 577 0.33 18.30 29.90
N GLN A 578 -0.80 17.70 29.51
CA GLN A 578 -2.14 18.04 29.99
C GLN A 578 -2.72 17.01 30.98
N ALA A 579 -2.02 15.88 31.15
CA ALA A 579 -2.28 14.89 32.20
C ALA A 579 -1.58 15.29 33.49
#